data_AF-A0A7X7E9Z5-F1
#
_entry.id   AF-A0A7X7E9Z5-F1
#
_cell.length_a   1.000
_cell.length_b   1.000
_cell.length_c   1.000
_cell.angle_alpha   90.00
_cell.angle_beta   90.00
_cell.angle_gamma   90.00
#
_symmetry.space_group_name_H-M   'P 1'
#
loop_
_entity.id
_entity.type
_entity.pdbx_description
1 polymer ?
#
loop_
_entity_poly.entity_id
_entity_poly.type
_entity_poly.pdbx_seq_one_letter_code
_entity_poly.pdbx_strand_id
1 'polypeptide(L)'
;MSRIQRDAGILVLVAILLGVCAYFAFPLSKTNLGLDLQGGLAVLLQAPEGTEDADIDSALDIIQKRVNKLGVAEPEIQRQGDDKISVQLPGIDNPEEALEIIGKTAVLEFHEVSDFGTAYRTEAEALAAAGVTSELELDALEGYHNILHWTVEGG
;
A
#
# COMPACT_ATOMS: atom_id res chain seq x y z
N MET A 1 -8.16 -25.84 -67.89
CA MET A 1 -8.47 -25.05 -66.67
C MET A 1 -8.86 -23.65 -67.11
N SER A 2 -10.11 -23.24 -66.86
CA SER A 2 -10.61 -21.93 -67.29
C SER A 2 -9.91 -20.83 -66.49
N ARG A 3 -9.62 -19.68 -67.13
CA ARG A 3 -8.92 -18.54 -66.51
C ARG A 3 -9.49 -18.15 -65.13
N ILE A 4 -10.81 -18.30 -64.97
CA ILE A 4 -11.57 -18.08 -63.74
C ILE A 4 -11.04 -18.90 -62.54
N GLN A 5 -10.62 -20.17 -62.74
CA GLN A 5 -10.11 -21.00 -61.65
C GLN A 5 -8.71 -20.57 -61.18
N ARG A 6 -7.88 -20.00 -62.07
CA ARG A 6 -6.56 -19.45 -61.71
C ARG A 6 -6.70 -18.11 -61.00
N ASP A 7 -7.59 -17.25 -61.47
CA ASP A 7 -7.80 -15.92 -60.90
C ASP A 7 -8.42 -16.01 -59.50
N ALA A 8 -9.33 -16.98 -59.28
CA ALA A 8 -9.87 -17.27 -57.95
C ALA A 8 -8.79 -17.71 -56.95
N GLY A 9 -7.84 -18.54 -57.39
CA GLY A 9 -6.71 -18.95 -56.53
C GLY A 9 -5.80 -17.79 -56.15
N ILE A 10 -5.53 -16.88 -57.09
CA ILE A 10 -4.73 -15.67 -56.83
C ILE A 10 -5.46 -14.74 -55.86
N LEU A 11 -6.76 -14.53 -56.02
CA LEU A 11 -7.55 -13.67 -55.12
C LEU A 11 -7.57 -14.20 -53.67
N VAL A 12 -7.69 -15.51 -53.49
CA VAL A 12 -7.62 -16.12 -52.16
C VAL A 12 -6.23 -15.94 -51.54
N LEU A 13 -5.17 -16.13 -52.33
CA LEU A 13 -3.80 -15.94 -51.86
C LEU A 13 -3.54 -14.47 -51.47
N VAL A 14 -4.04 -13.53 -52.27
CA VAL A 14 -3.96 -12.09 -51.97
C VAL A 14 -4.76 -11.75 -50.71
N ALA A 15 -5.96 -12.30 -50.51
CA ALA A 15 -6.76 -12.06 -49.31
C ALA A 15 -6.08 -12.62 -48.04
N ILE A 16 -5.49 -13.81 -48.13
CA ILE A 16 -4.71 -14.39 -47.03
C ILE A 16 -3.47 -13.52 -46.74
N LEU A 17 -2.75 -13.10 -47.78
CA LEU A 17 -1.59 -12.24 -47.65
C LEU A 17 -1.94 -10.89 -47.02
N LEU A 18 -3.07 -10.30 -47.43
CA LEU A 18 -3.60 -9.06 -46.83
C LEU A 18 -4.01 -9.27 -45.37
N GLY A 19 -4.62 -10.40 -45.03
CA GLY A 19 -4.98 -10.74 -43.65
C GLY A 19 -3.76 -10.90 -42.75
N VAL A 20 -2.71 -11.59 -43.23
CA VAL A 20 -1.44 -11.73 -42.51
C VAL A 20 -0.75 -10.37 -42.36
N CYS A 21 -0.74 -9.56 -43.42
CA CYS A 21 -0.15 -8.22 -43.38
C CYS A 21 -0.89 -7.31 -42.39
N ALA A 22 -2.23 -7.37 -42.35
CA ALA A 22 -3.05 -6.63 -41.39
C ALA A 22 -2.82 -7.08 -39.94
N TYR A 23 -2.66 -8.40 -39.71
CA TYR A 23 -2.35 -8.94 -38.39
C TYR A 23 -1.01 -8.44 -37.85
N PHE A 24 0.02 -8.35 -38.70
CA PHE A 24 1.32 -7.79 -38.31
C PHE A 24 1.31 -6.26 -38.20
N ALA A 25 0.49 -5.57 -39.00
CA ALA A 25 0.39 -4.10 -38.98
C ALA A 25 -0.40 -3.57 -37.77
N PHE A 26 -1.35 -4.34 -37.24
CA PHE A 26 -2.16 -3.97 -36.07
C PHE A 26 -1.93 -4.95 -34.90
N PRO A 27 -0.82 -4.79 -34.16
CA PRO A 27 -0.61 -5.55 -32.93
C PRO A 27 -1.70 -5.18 -31.91
N LEU A 28 -2.55 -6.14 -31.52
CA LEU A 28 -3.54 -6.01 -30.44
C LEU A 28 -2.87 -6.06 -29.05
N SER A 29 -1.69 -5.44 -28.89
CA SER A 29 -1.02 -5.36 -27.59
C SER A 29 -1.76 -4.39 -26.68
N LYS A 30 -2.12 -4.84 -25.48
CA LYS A 30 -2.62 -3.97 -24.41
C LYS A 30 -1.50 -3.02 -24.02
N THR A 31 -1.62 -1.75 -24.35
CA THR A 31 -0.68 -0.69 -23.94
C THR A 31 -0.78 -0.51 -22.44
N ASN A 32 0.36 -0.48 -21.72
CA ASN A 32 0.38 -0.11 -20.31
C ASN A 32 -0.12 1.34 -20.19
N LEU A 33 -1.25 1.53 -19.50
CA LEU A 33 -1.81 2.85 -19.28
C LEU A 33 -1.02 3.50 -18.14
N GLY A 34 -0.29 4.56 -18.44
CA GLY A 34 0.40 5.34 -17.40
C GLY A 34 -0.57 6.07 -16.47
N LEU A 35 -0.04 6.71 -15.43
CA LEU A 35 -0.81 7.50 -14.45
C LEU A 35 -1.79 8.51 -15.09
N ASP A 36 -1.38 9.14 -16.20
CA ASP A 36 -2.19 10.13 -16.93
C ASP A 36 -3.45 9.52 -17.57
N LEU A 37 -3.42 8.22 -17.90
CA LEU A 37 -4.52 7.51 -18.55
C LEU A 37 -5.31 6.60 -17.59
N GLN A 38 -4.66 6.05 -16.56
CA GLN A 38 -5.26 5.13 -15.60
C GLN A 38 -5.62 5.79 -14.26
N GLY A 39 -5.09 6.99 -13.98
CA GLY A 39 -5.17 7.61 -12.66
C GLY A 39 -4.32 6.88 -11.62
N GLY A 40 -4.22 7.44 -10.42
CA GLY A 40 -3.51 6.86 -9.29
C GLY A 40 -2.77 7.86 -8.42
N LEU A 41 -1.68 7.42 -7.79
CA LEU A 41 -0.85 8.24 -6.88
C LEU A 41 0.58 8.32 -7.41
N ALA A 42 1.15 9.52 -7.45
CA ALA A 42 2.59 9.73 -7.62
C ALA A 42 3.10 10.73 -6.59
N VAL A 43 4.08 10.31 -5.79
CA VAL A 43 4.65 11.14 -4.72
C VAL A 43 6.16 11.01 -4.66
N LEU A 44 6.79 12.08 -4.18
CA LEU A 44 8.21 12.11 -3.84
C LEU A 44 8.34 12.21 -2.33
N LEU A 45 8.92 11.18 -1.73
CA LEU A 45 9.22 11.13 -0.31
C LEU A 45 10.64 11.66 -0.10
N GLN A 46 10.79 12.58 0.85
CA GLN A 46 12.05 13.22 1.20
C GLN A 46 12.52 12.67 2.55
N ALA A 47 13.76 12.19 2.59
CA ALA A 47 14.38 11.77 3.84
C ALA A 47 14.78 12.98 4.70
N PRO A 48 14.67 12.88 6.03
CA PRO A 48 15.22 13.87 6.94
C PRO A 48 16.73 14.06 6.76
N GLU A 49 17.23 15.25 7.09
CA GLU A 49 18.66 15.54 7.07
C GLU A 49 19.43 14.58 8.00
N GLY A 50 20.58 14.08 7.53
CA GLY A 50 21.42 13.15 8.28
C GLY A 50 21.03 11.67 8.17
N THR A 51 20.07 11.31 7.32
CA THR A 51 19.74 9.92 7.01
C THR A 51 20.88 9.25 6.24
N GLU A 52 21.28 8.04 6.65
CA GLU A 52 22.32 7.26 5.97
C GLU A 52 21.77 6.52 4.73
N ASP A 53 22.63 6.22 3.75
CA ASP A 53 22.21 5.48 2.54
C ASP A 53 21.54 4.14 2.87
N ALA A 54 22.02 3.43 3.89
CA ALA A 54 21.47 2.15 4.32
C ALA A 54 20.02 2.27 4.84
N ASP A 55 19.67 3.42 5.44
CA ASP A 55 18.32 3.68 5.93
C ASP A 55 17.38 4.00 4.75
N ILE A 56 17.88 4.65 3.70
CA ILE A 56 17.12 4.90 2.45
C ILE A 56 16.80 3.59 1.75
N ASP A 57 17.78 2.68 1.62
CA ASP A 57 17.58 1.37 1.03
C ASP A 57 16.58 0.52 1.85
N SER A 58 16.68 0.61 3.19
CA SER A 58 15.72 -0.03 4.10
C SER A 58 14.30 0.54 3.95
N ALA A 59 14.19 1.86 3.81
CA ALA A 59 12.92 2.53 3.57
C ALA A 59 12.28 2.10 2.25
N LEU A 60 13.08 1.94 1.18
CA LEU A 60 12.63 1.45 -0.12
C LEU A 60 12.01 0.05 0.00
N ASP A 61 12.68 -0.87 0.70
CA ASP A 61 12.17 -2.22 0.97
C ASP A 61 10.86 -2.22 1.79
N ILE A 62 10.75 -1.32 2.78
CA ILE A 62 9.54 -1.18 3.60
C ILE A 62 8.38 -0.66 2.76
N ILE A 63 8.61 0.38 1.96
CA ILE A 63 7.59 0.96 1.07
C ILE A 63 7.11 -0.10 0.07
N GLN A 64 8.03 -0.85 -0.54
CA GLN A 64 7.68 -1.93 -1.46
C GLN A 64 6.77 -2.97 -0.79
N LYS A 65 7.09 -3.41 0.43
CA LYS A 65 6.27 -4.38 1.19
C LYS A 65 4.89 -3.83 1.53
N ARG A 66 4.76 -2.54 1.84
CA ARG A 66 3.48 -1.89 2.14
C ARG A 66 2.61 -1.76 0.90
N VAL A 67 3.20 -1.30 -0.20
CA VAL A 67 2.51 -1.13 -1.47
C VAL A 67 2.02 -2.47 -2.03
N ASN A 68 2.78 -3.55 -1.88
CA ASN A 68 2.33 -4.89 -2.27
C ASN A 68 1.05 -5.34 -1.54
N LYS A 69 0.75 -4.78 -0.36
CA LYS A 69 -0.49 -5.07 0.38
C LYS A 69 -1.70 -4.28 -0.13
N LEU A 70 -1.48 -3.19 -0.85
CA LEU A 70 -2.54 -2.34 -1.43
C LEU A 70 -3.19 -2.97 -2.67
N GLY A 71 -2.63 -4.06 -3.20
CA GLY A 71 -3.21 -4.75 -4.36
C GLY A 71 -3.05 -4.00 -5.69
N VAL A 72 -2.13 -3.04 -5.77
CA VAL A 72 -1.85 -2.27 -6.99
C VAL A 72 -1.15 -3.12 -8.04
N ALA A 73 -1.49 -2.91 -9.30
CA ALA A 73 -0.80 -3.52 -10.43
C ALA A 73 0.47 -2.73 -10.73
N GLU A 74 1.63 -3.39 -10.63
CA GLU A 74 2.93 -2.86 -11.08
C GLU A 74 3.33 -1.50 -10.46
N PRO A 75 3.56 -1.44 -9.13
CA PRO A 75 4.08 -0.23 -8.50
C PRO A 75 5.51 0.05 -8.94
N GLU A 76 5.83 1.32 -9.19
CA GLU A 76 7.18 1.78 -9.49
C GLU A 76 7.73 2.59 -8.32
N ILE A 77 8.71 2.01 -7.62
CA ILE A 77 9.37 2.62 -6.46
C ILE A 77 10.86 2.70 -6.75
N GLN A 78 11.41 3.90 -6.78
CA GLN A 78 12.81 4.13 -7.12
C GLN A 78 13.41 5.22 -6.25
N ARG A 79 14.69 5.07 -5.91
CA ARG A 79 15.48 6.14 -5.30
C ARG A 79 15.76 7.22 -6.34
N GLN A 80 15.58 8.49 -5.94
CA GLN A 80 15.84 9.65 -6.79
C GLN A 80 16.90 10.55 -6.14
N GLY A 81 18.13 10.47 -6.62
CA GLY A 81 19.26 11.16 -5.98
C GLY A 81 19.62 10.52 -4.63
N ASP A 82 20.11 11.33 -3.70
CA ASP A 82 20.70 10.82 -2.46
C ASP A 82 19.65 10.68 -1.33
N ASP A 83 18.59 11.47 -1.35
CA ASP A 83 17.70 11.68 -0.20
C ASP A 83 16.20 11.52 -0.53
N LYS A 84 15.85 11.17 -1.77
CA LYS A 84 14.44 11.05 -2.18
C LYS A 84 14.08 9.66 -2.68
N ILE A 85 12.82 9.30 -2.51
CA ILE A 85 12.20 8.09 -3.05
C ILE A 85 10.97 8.51 -3.86
N SER A 86 10.96 8.16 -5.14
CA SER A 86 9.81 8.29 -6.03
C SER A 86 8.93 7.05 -5.94
N VAL A 87 7.64 7.26 -5.72
CA VAL A 87 6.63 6.21 -5.60
C VAL A 87 5.48 6.52 -6.55
N GLN A 88 5.21 5.59 -7.46
CA GLN A 88 4.12 5.68 -8.42
C GLN A 88 3.24 4.42 -8.33
N LEU A 89 1.96 4.64 -8.02
CA LEU A 89 0.95 3.62 -7.81
C LEU A 89 -0.18 3.82 -8.83
N PRO A 90 -0.08 3.22 -10.03
CA PRO A 90 -1.12 3.33 -11.04
C PRO A 90 -2.37 2.53 -10.65
N GLY A 91 -3.55 3.07 -10.97
CA GLY A 91 -4.82 2.36 -10.80
C GLY A 91 -5.25 2.12 -9.34
N ILE A 92 -4.76 2.93 -8.40
CA ILE A 92 -5.23 2.88 -7.02
C ILE A 92 -6.56 3.64 -6.85
N ASP A 93 -7.52 3.02 -6.16
CA ASP A 93 -8.86 3.60 -5.96
C ASP A 93 -8.86 4.77 -4.97
N ASN A 94 -8.05 4.67 -3.91
CA ASN A 94 -7.98 5.65 -2.81
C ASN A 94 -6.53 6.12 -2.60
N PRO A 95 -6.11 7.23 -3.24
CA PRO A 95 -4.75 7.73 -3.14
C PRO A 95 -4.42 8.29 -1.75
N GLU A 96 -5.40 8.82 -1.01
CA GLU A 96 -5.19 9.34 0.35
C GLU A 96 -4.84 8.23 1.35
N GLU A 97 -5.56 7.11 1.31
CA GLU A 97 -5.29 5.94 2.16
C GLU A 97 -3.93 5.31 1.82
N ALA A 98 -3.59 5.26 0.53
CA ALA A 98 -2.29 4.79 0.08
C ALA A 98 -1.15 5.68 0.62
N LEU A 99 -1.34 7.00 0.56
CA LEU A 99 -0.40 7.98 1.10
C LEU A 99 -0.24 7.84 2.61
N GLU A 100 -1.33 7.60 3.33
CA GLU A 100 -1.30 7.36 4.78
C GLU A 100 -0.50 6.09 5.13
N ILE A 101 -0.67 5.02 4.35
CA ILE A 101 0.02 3.74 4.58
C ILE A 101 1.52 3.86 4.28
N ILE A 102 1.92 4.53 3.18
CA ILE A 102 3.35 4.69 2.84
C ILE A 102 4.02 5.78 3.70
N GLY A 103 3.29 6.83 4.08
CA GLY A 103 3.81 7.99 4.82
C GLY A 103 3.90 7.79 6.33
N LYS A 104 3.19 6.81 6.91
CA LYS A 104 3.29 6.51 8.34
C LYS A 104 4.65 5.92 8.71
N THR A 105 5.37 6.56 9.64
CA THR A 105 6.51 5.93 10.32
C THR A 105 5.97 4.83 11.23
N ALA A 106 6.19 3.56 10.88
CA ALA A 106 5.73 2.44 11.69
C ALA A 106 6.78 2.14 12.75
N VAL A 107 6.75 2.88 13.85
CA VAL A 107 7.57 2.57 15.03
C VAL A 107 6.80 1.57 15.89
N LEU A 108 7.36 0.37 16.07
CA LEU A 108 6.85 -0.62 17.00
C LEU A 108 7.71 -0.59 18.26
N GLU A 109 7.13 -0.13 19.35
CA GLU A 109 7.78 -0.11 20.65
C GLU A 109 7.19 -1.19 21.54
N PHE A 110 8.07 -1.98 22.17
CA PHE A 110 7.67 -2.92 23.20
C PHE A 110 7.95 -2.28 24.55
N HIS A 111 6.88 -2.00 25.29
CA HIS A 111 6.97 -1.48 26.64
C HIS A 111 6.81 -2.63 27.64
N GLU A 112 7.74 -2.73 28.59
CA GLU A 112 7.60 -3.64 29.73
C GLU A 112 6.57 -3.05 30.69
N VAL A 113 5.47 -3.78 30.91
CA VAL A 113 4.44 -3.37 31.86
C VAL A 113 4.97 -3.65 33.27
N SER A 114 5.37 -2.59 33.98
CA SER A 114 6.03 -2.68 35.28
C SER A 114 5.11 -3.11 36.42
N ASP A 115 3.79 -2.99 36.26
CA ASP A 115 2.84 -3.46 37.26
C ASP A 115 1.48 -3.81 36.61
N PHE A 116 1.21 -5.10 36.45
CA PHE A 116 -0.17 -5.56 36.34
C PHE A 116 -0.72 -5.47 37.75
N GLY A 117 -1.28 -4.30 38.11
CA GLY A 117 -1.94 -4.14 39.40
C GLY A 117 -2.96 -5.25 39.67
N THR A 118 -3.47 -5.34 40.89
CA THR A 118 -4.46 -6.35 41.25
C THR A 118 -5.67 -6.30 40.30
N ALA A 119 -6.01 -7.43 39.68
CA ALA A 119 -7.19 -7.51 38.82
C ALA A 119 -8.45 -7.23 39.63
N TYR A 120 -9.18 -6.18 39.25
CA TYR A 120 -10.44 -5.79 39.89
C TYR A 120 -11.62 -6.44 39.16
N ARG A 121 -12.67 -6.81 39.89
CA ARG A 121 -13.82 -7.51 39.30
C ARG A 121 -14.79 -6.55 38.62
N THR A 122 -14.76 -5.27 39.00
CA THR A 122 -15.57 -4.22 38.39
C THR A 122 -14.75 -2.94 38.25
N GLU A 123 -15.14 -2.10 37.29
CA GLU A 123 -14.54 -0.77 37.08
C GLU A 123 -14.64 0.11 38.33
N ALA A 124 -15.78 0.07 39.03
CA ALA A 124 -15.97 0.81 40.28
C ALA A 124 -15.00 0.38 41.39
N GLU A 125 -14.61 -0.89 41.43
CA GLU A 125 -13.61 -1.40 42.37
C GLU A 125 -12.20 -0.93 41.99
N ALA A 126 -11.89 -0.89 40.70
CA ALA A 126 -10.62 -0.37 40.19
C ALA A 126 -10.44 1.13 40.47
N LEU A 127 -11.47 1.93 40.19
CA LEU A 127 -11.48 3.37 40.45
C LEU A 127 -11.35 3.66 41.95
N ALA A 128 -12.11 2.94 42.79
CA ALA A 128 -12.03 3.09 44.24
C ALA A 128 -10.62 2.76 44.79
N ALA A 129 -9.95 1.74 44.24
CA ALA A 129 -8.58 1.40 44.61
C ALA A 129 -7.55 2.44 44.15
N ALA A 130 -7.81 3.12 43.04
CA ALA A 130 -7.04 4.28 42.58
C ALA A 130 -7.33 5.57 43.37
N GLY A 131 -8.30 5.54 44.31
CA GLY A 131 -8.70 6.71 45.12
C GLY A 131 -9.57 7.71 44.36
N VAL A 132 -10.20 7.26 43.26
CA VAL A 132 -10.89 8.09 42.28
C VAL A 132 -12.35 7.62 42.14
N THR A 133 -13.27 8.55 41.87
CA THR A 133 -14.71 8.24 41.71
C THR A 133 -15.15 8.10 40.25
N SER A 134 -14.35 8.54 39.29
CA SER A 134 -14.62 8.41 37.85
C SER A 134 -13.34 8.42 37.02
N GLU A 135 -13.34 7.76 35.86
CA GLU A 135 -12.18 7.67 34.94
C GLU A 135 -11.59 9.05 34.58
N LEU A 136 -12.42 10.09 34.54
CA LEU A 136 -12.00 11.48 34.30
C LEU A 136 -11.06 12.04 35.38
N GLU A 137 -11.14 11.57 36.63
CA GLU A 137 -10.18 11.99 37.67
C GLU A 137 -8.92 11.11 37.65
N LEU A 138 -8.96 9.93 37.00
CA LEU A 138 -7.79 9.06 36.82
C LEU A 138 -6.82 9.67 35.80
N ASP A 139 -7.33 10.20 34.69
CA ASP A 139 -6.56 10.94 33.68
C ASP A 139 -5.92 12.23 34.24
N ALA A 140 -6.43 12.73 35.36
CA ALA A 140 -5.92 13.91 36.05
C ALA A 140 -4.80 13.60 37.07
N LEU A 141 -4.55 12.32 37.38
CA LEU A 141 -3.45 11.92 38.26
C LEU A 141 -2.12 12.00 37.50
N GLU A 142 -1.08 12.52 38.14
CA GLU A 142 0.26 12.56 37.56
C GLU A 142 0.84 11.14 37.50
N GLY A 143 0.76 10.50 36.33
CA GLY A 143 1.27 9.16 36.06
C GLY A 143 0.63 8.53 34.82
N TYR A 144 1.24 7.48 34.28
CA TYR A 144 0.66 6.72 33.15
C TYR A 144 -0.36 5.71 33.68
N HIS A 145 -1.59 6.15 33.94
CA HIS A 145 -2.67 5.30 34.43
C HIS A 145 -3.70 5.05 33.33
N ASN A 146 -3.53 3.98 32.56
CA ASN A 146 -4.55 3.51 31.61
C ASN A 146 -5.29 2.30 32.19
N ILE A 147 -6.63 2.35 32.24
CA ILE A 147 -7.44 1.16 32.54
C ILE A 147 -7.53 0.31 31.28
N LEU A 148 -6.86 -0.84 31.29
CA LEU A 148 -7.04 -1.86 30.26
C LEU A 148 -8.23 -2.74 30.63
N HIS A 149 -9.35 -2.57 29.93
CA HIS A 149 -10.48 -3.49 30.04
C HIS A 149 -10.23 -4.68 29.10
N TRP A 150 -10.37 -5.90 29.62
CA TRP A 150 -10.53 -7.07 28.77
C TRP A 150 -11.64 -7.93 29.35
N THR A 151 -12.65 -8.20 28.54
CA THR A 151 -13.69 -9.16 28.85
C THR A 151 -13.20 -10.53 28.42
N VAL A 152 -13.17 -11.49 29.34
CA VAL A 152 -13.01 -12.91 28.99
C VAL A 152 -14.34 -13.38 28.38
N GLU A 153 -14.57 -13.07 27.11
CA GLU A 153 -15.60 -13.74 26.34
C GLU A 153 -15.03 -15.04 25.77
N GLY A 154 -15.45 -16.16 26.35
CA GLY A 154 -15.24 -17.49 25.78
C GLY A 154 -14.20 -18.33 26.53
N GLY A 155 -14.71 -19.13 27.47
CA GLY A 155 -14.17 -20.45 27.79
C GLY A 155 -15.07 -21.53 27.20
#